data_AF-A0A6H9V2X1-F1
#
_entry.id   AF-A0A6H9V2X1-F1
#
_cell.length_a   1.000
_cell.length_b   1.000
_cell.length_c   1.000
_cell.angle_alpha   90.00
_cell.angle_beta   90.00
_cell.angle_gamma   90.00
#
_symmetry.space_group_name_H-M   'P 1'
#
loop_
_entity.id
_entity.type
_entity.pdbx_description
1 polymer ?
#
loop_
_entity_poly.entity_id
_entity_poly.type
_entity_poly.pdbx_seq_one_letter_code
_entity_poly.pdbx_strand_id
1 'polypeptide(L)'
;MANHATSPGTARPEAIATVSPFPAIAPGHHLAPVAIGAPGSEQKIVFVPCPDWCATNHVSNWVHFLEDVDHTGDEFAVHVPSFFNEGKPVYSLTAAVGSDSMSTDPRMRAAHVIVGDEGSVDAYLTPDMARTTANDLRKLADKLDEAARTARLHNQHVEAVA
;
A
#
# COMPACT_ATOMS: atom_id res chain seq x y z
N MET A 1 67.78 -20.07 -35.93
CA MET A 1 66.44 -19.48 -36.05
C MET A 1 65.44 -20.61 -35.90
N ALA A 2 64.84 -20.77 -34.71
CA ALA A 2 63.94 -21.87 -34.39
C ALA A 2 62.50 -21.36 -34.38
N ASN A 3 61.65 -21.97 -35.20
CA ASN A 3 60.23 -21.64 -35.31
C ASN A 3 59.46 -22.35 -34.17
N HIS A 4 58.87 -21.57 -33.26
CA HIS A 4 57.88 -22.07 -32.31
C HIS A 4 56.52 -22.20 -33.00
N ALA A 5 56.07 -23.44 -33.20
CA ALA A 5 54.71 -23.74 -33.59
C ALA A 5 53.77 -23.59 -32.38
N THR A 6 52.76 -22.74 -32.49
CA THR A 6 51.71 -22.56 -31.47
C THR A 6 50.58 -23.55 -31.76
N SER A 7 50.34 -24.50 -30.85
CA SER A 7 49.19 -25.41 -30.94
C SER A 7 47.88 -24.68 -30.63
N PRO A 8 46.79 -24.91 -31.40
CA PRO A 8 45.48 -24.39 -31.07
C PRO A 8 44.89 -25.15 -29.88
N GLY A 9 44.69 -24.43 -28.77
CA GLY A 9 44.01 -24.97 -27.59
C GLY A 9 42.53 -25.17 -27.87
N THR A 10 42.07 -26.41 -27.78
CA THR A 10 40.66 -26.80 -27.80
C THR A 10 39.90 -26.09 -26.67
N ALA A 11 39.07 -25.11 -27.00
CA ALA A 11 38.20 -24.46 -26.02
C ALA A 11 37.21 -25.50 -25.47
N ARG A 12 37.28 -25.74 -24.16
CA ARG A 12 36.36 -26.61 -23.44
C ARG A 12 35.00 -25.90 -23.38
N PRO A 13 33.88 -26.54 -23.76
CA PRO A 13 32.57 -25.91 -23.64
C PRO A 13 32.34 -25.54 -22.17
N GLU A 14 32.17 -24.25 -21.90
CA GLU A 14 31.74 -23.77 -20.59
C GLU A 14 30.43 -24.46 -20.25
N ALA A 15 30.43 -25.21 -19.15
CA ALA A 15 29.22 -25.84 -18.65
C ALA A 15 28.20 -24.72 -18.39
N ILE A 16 27.06 -24.78 -19.07
CA ILE A 16 25.93 -23.87 -18.84
C ILE A 16 25.60 -23.99 -17.36
N ALA A 17 25.78 -22.89 -16.62
CA ALA A 17 25.52 -22.83 -15.19
C ALA A 17 24.12 -23.37 -14.88
N THR A 18 24.01 -24.16 -13.83
CA THR A 18 22.74 -24.70 -13.33
C THR A 18 21.79 -23.53 -13.09
N VAL A 19 20.69 -23.46 -13.83
CA VAL A 19 19.66 -22.44 -13.63
C VAL A 19 19.02 -22.69 -12.28
N SER A 20 19.28 -21.80 -11.31
CA SER A 20 18.52 -21.80 -10.06
C SER A 20 17.05 -21.50 -10.40
N PRO A 21 16.10 -22.37 -10.01
CA PRO A 21 14.70 -22.12 -10.28
C PRO A 21 14.31 -20.81 -9.60
N PHE A 22 13.67 -19.93 -10.36
CA PHE A 22 13.06 -18.74 -9.79
C PHE A 22 11.98 -19.21 -8.79
N PRO A 23 11.95 -18.70 -7.55
CA PRO A 23 10.92 -19.10 -6.60
C PRO A 23 9.55 -18.86 -7.23
N ALA A 24 8.67 -19.86 -7.13
CA ALA A 24 7.32 -19.73 -7.62
C ALA A 24 6.64 -18.54 -6.92
N ILE A 25 5.96 -17.71 -7.70
CA ILE A 25 5.16 -16.59 -7.18
C ILE A 25 4.08 -17.18 -6.25
N ALA A 26 3.94 -16.61 -5.06
CA ALA A 26 2.95 -17.07 -4.09
C ALA A 26 1.52 -16.90 -4.66
N PRO A 27 0.55 -17.75 -4.27
CA PRO A 27 -0.85 -17.53 -4.63
C PRO A 27 -1.33 -16.12 -4.25
N GLY A 28 -2.18 -15.52 -5.10
CA GLY A 28 -2.65 -14.15 -4.91
C GLY A 28 -1.61 -13.06 -5.20
N HIS A 29 -0.54 -13.41 -5.93
CA HIS A 29 0.48 -12.46 -6.39
C HIS A 29 0.73 -12.64 -7.89
N HIS A 30 1.24 -11.58 -8.51
CA HIS A 30 1.76 -11.54 -9.87
C HIS A 30 3.13 -10.83 -9.90
N LEU A 31 3.83 -10.83 -11.04
CA LEU A 31 5.02 -10.01 -11.21
C LEU A 31 4.62 -8.64 -11.73
N ALA A 32 4.87 -7.59 -10.94
CA ALA A 32 4.66 -6.21 -11.36
C ALA A 32 6.00 -5.53 -11.67
N PRO A 33 6.07 -4.67 -12.70
CA PRO A 33 7.24 -3.84 -12.96
C PRO A 33 7.34 -2.72 -11.91
N VAL A 34 8.54 -2.51 -11.37
CA VAL A 34 8.88 -1.45 -10.41
C VAL A 34 10.01 -0.61 -10.98
N ALA A 35 9.85 0.71 -10.95
CA ALA A 35 10.90 1.64 -11.30
C ALA A 35 11.77 1.97 -10.08
N ILE A 36 13.07 1.66 -10.16
CA ILE A 36 14.04 1.84 -9.07
C ILE A 36 15.16 2.80 -9.48
N GLY A 37 15.56 3.64 -8.54
CA GLY A 37 16.59 4.65 -8.69
C GLY A 37 16.02 6.00 -9.11
N ALA A 38 16.87 7.04 -9.07
CA ALA A 38 16.46 8.40 -9.40
C ALA A 38 15.89 8.49 -10.83
N PRO A 39 14.80 9.25 -11.05
CA PRO A 39 14.23 9.44 -12.38
C PRO A 39 15.26 9.96 -13.37
N GLY A 40 15.38 9.31 -14.52
CA GLY A 40 16.35 9.67 -15.55
C GLY A 40 16.93 8.46 -16.27
N SER A 41 18.10 8.63 -16.89
CA SER A 41 18.75 7.59 -17.69
C SER A 41 19.22 6.37 -16.90
N GLU A 42 19.40 6.51 -15.58
CA GLU A 42 19.89 5.45 -14.70
C GLU A 42 18.77 4.67 -14.01
N GLN A 43 17.50 5.05 -14.24
CA GLN A 43 16.36 4.34 -13.66
C GLN A 43 16.22 2.94 -14.26
N LYS A 44 16.01 1.94 -13.41
CA LYS A 44 15.89 0.54 -13.82
C LYS A 44 14.48 0.04 -13.57
N ILE A 45 13.99 -0.81 -14.48
CA ILE A 45 12.77 -1.58 -14.25
C ILE A 45 13.16 -2.97 -13.77
N VAL A 46 12.64 -3.36 -12.61
CA VAL A 46 12.73 -4.73 -12.08
C VAL A 46 11.33 -5.30 -11.93
N PHE A 47 11.21 -6.63 -11.85
CA PHE A 47 9.94 -7.29 -11.58
C PHE A 47 9.95 -7.85 -10.17
N VAL A 48 8.93 -7.52 -9.37
CA VAL A 48 8.77 -7.99 -8.00
C VAL A 48 7.45 -8.74 -7.84
N PRO A 49 7.36 -9.72 -6.91
CA PRO A 49 6.07 -10.27 -6.49
C PRO A 49 5.20 -9.15 -5.91
N CYS A 50 4.02 -8.94 -6.48
CA CYS A 50 3.06 -7.93 -6.09
C CYS A 50 1.73 -8.60 -5.75
N PRO A 51 1.11 -8.33 -4.59
CA PRO A 51 -0.20 -8.86 -4.27
C PRO A 51 -1.26 -8.40 -5.26
N ASP A 52 -2.22 -9.26 -5.59
CA ASP A 52 -3.29 -8.96 -6.57
C ASP A 52 -4.23 -7.83 -6.13
N TRP A 53 -4.24 -7.48 -4.84
CA TRP A 53 -4.99 -6.35 -4.28
C TRP A 53 -4.23 -5.01 -4.35
N CYS A 54 -2.94 -5.02 -4.68
CA CYS A 54 -2.14 -3.80 -4.72
C CYS A 54 -2.56 -2.92 -5.91
N ALA A 55 -2.86 -1.66 -5.61
CA ALA A 55 -3.27 -0.65 -6.60
C ALA A 55 -2.13 0.34 -6.93
N THR A 56 -1.01 0.30 -6.20
CA THR A 56 0.15 1.16 -6.43
C THR A 56 0.74 0.93 -7.83
N ASN A 57 0.80 1.99 -8.64
CA ASN A 57 1.58 1.98 -9.88
C ASN A 57 3.07 2.19 -9.56
N HIS A 58 3.78 1.08 -9.37
CA HIS A 58 5.20 1.05 -9.04
C HIS A 58 6.16 1.60 -10.12
N VAL A 59 5.65 1.90 -11.31
CA VAL A 59 6.45 2.56 -12.36
C VAL A 59 6.35 4.08 -12.22
N SER A 60 5.15 4.62 -12.02
CA SER A 60 4.97 6.08 -11.82
C SER A 60 5.33 6.52 -10.41
N ASN A 61 5.07 5.67 -9.41
CA ASN A 61 5.47 5.85 -8.01
C ASN A 61 6.79 5.12 -7.77
N TRP A 62 7.82 5.59 -8.45
CA TRP A 62 9.16 5.00 -8.36
C TRP A 62 9.72 5.12 -6.94
N VAL A 63 10.65 4.23 -6.62
CA VAL A 63 11.36 4.23 -5.34
C VAL A 63 12.87 4.29 -5.56
N HIS A 64 13.63 4.81 -4.59
CA HIS A 64 15.07 4.91 -4.76
C HIS A 64 15.76 3.55 -4.59
N PHE A 65 15.33 2.78 -3.60
CA PHE A 65 15.85 1.45 -3.31
C PHE A 65 14.75 0.39 -3.37
N LEU A 66 15.15 -0.88 -3.59
CA LEU A 66 14.19 -1.99 -3.69
C LEU A 66 13.50 -2.26 -2.35
N GLU A 67 14.18 -1.98 -1.25
CA GLU A 67 13.65 -2.10 0.10
C GLU A 67 12.53 -1.10 0.43
N ASP A 68 12.37 -0.05 -0.36
CA ASP A 68 11.33 0.96 -0.17
C ASP A 68 10.03 0.61 -0.93
N VAL A 69 9.93 -0.58 -1.53
CA VAL A 69 8.72 -1.00 -2.26
C VAL A 69 7.64 -1.44 -1.27
N ASP A 70 6.63 -0.58 -1.13
CA ASP A 70 5.43 -0.83 -0.35
C ASP A 70 4.20 -1.09 -1.22
N HIS A 71 3.37 -2.05 -0.83
CA HIS A 71 2.12 -2.37 -1.51
C HIS A 71 0.94 -1.72 -0.78
N THR A 72 0.20 -0.89 -1.49
CA THR A 72 -1.03 -0.27 -0.98
C THR A 72 -2.20 -0.61 -1.91
N GLY A 73 -3.33 -0.99 -1.34
CA GLY A 73 -4.58 -1.21 -2.05
C GLY A 73 -5.35 0.08 -2.31
N ASP A 74 -6.56 -0.04 -2.84
CA ASP A 74 -7.44 1.12 -3.00
C ASP A 74 -7.76 1.75 -1.64
N GLU A 75 -7.61 3.07 -1.56
CA GLU A 75 -7.99 3.86 -0.39
C GLU A 75 -9.47 4.24 -0.45
N PHE A 76 -10.13 4.21 0.71
CA PHE A 76 -11.44 4.81 0.89
C PHE A 76 -11.45 5.70 2.13
N ALA A 77 -12.32 6.71 2.12
CA ALA A 77 -12.39 7.72 3.16
C ALA A 77 -13.81 8.01 3.62
N VAL A 78 -13.95 8.40 4.88
CA VAL A 78 -15.13 9.09 5.41
C VAL A 78 -14.74 10.50 5.84
N HIS A 79 -15.59 11.46 5.49
CA HIS A 79 -15.35 12.87 5.71
C HIS A 79 -16.46 13.46 6.58
N VAL A 80 -16.09 14.26 7.58
CA VAL A 80 -17.03 14.97 8.44
C VAL A 80 -17.10 16.43 8.00
N PRO A 81 -18.20 16.87 7.35
CA PRO A 81 -18.37 18.26 6.95
C PRO A 81 -18.68 19.15 8.16
N SER A 82 -18.52 20.45 8.01
CA SER A 82 -18.93 21.44 9.01
C SER A 82 -19.65 22.61 8.36
N PHE A 83 -20.66 23.13 9.06
CA PHE A 83 -21.38 24.34 8.68
C PHE A 83 -20.49 25.59 8.70
N PHE A 84 -19.38 25.57 9.45
CA PHE A 84 -18.40 26.66 9.48
C PHE A 84 -17.28 26.54 8.42
N ASN A 85 -17.23 25.43 7.68
CA ASN A 85 -16.17 25.18 6.71
C ASN A 85 -16.78 24.60 5.43
N GLU A 86 -17.45 25.48 4.67
CA GLU A 86 -18.10 25.08 3.42
C GLU A 86 -17.06 24.57 2.42
N GLY A 87 -17.26 23.34 1.95
CA GLY A 87 -16.44 22.73 0.90
C GLY A 87 -15.17 22.02 1.38
N LYS A 88 -14.86 22.00 2.69
CA LYS A 88 -13.75 21.19 3.22
C LYS A 88 -14.16 20.40 4.46
N PRO A 89 -13.81 19.09 4.54
CA PRO A 89 -14.02 18.34 5.76
C PRO A 89 -13.19 18.89 6.91
N VAL A 90 -13.72 18.79 8.13
CA VAL A 90 -12.97 19.11 9.36
C VAL A 90 -12.21 17.88 9.84
N TYR A 91 -12.76 16.69 9.58
CA TYR A 91 -12.10 15.42 9.86
C TYR A 91 -12.23 14.51 8.65
N SER A 92 -11.15 13.82 8.33
CA SER A 92 -11.10 12.71 7.38
C SER A 92 -10.61 11.47 8.13
N LEU A 93 -11.14 10.31 7.78
CA LEU A 93 -10.59 9.03 8.19
C LEU A 93 -10.44 8.17 6.94
N THR A 94 -9.22 7.82 6.59
CA THR A 94 -8.89 6.98 5.44
C THR A 94 -8.59 5.56 5.90
N ALA A 95 -8.78 4.60 5.00
CA ALA A 95 -8.32 3.24 5.21
C ALA A 95 -7.93 2.58 3.89
N ALA A 96 -6.86 1.77 3.95
CA ALA A 96 -6.38 0.96 2.84
C ALA A 96 -5.72 -0.34 3.37
N VAL A 97 -5.57 -1.33 2.50
CA VAL A 97 -4.71 -2.49 2.78
C VAL A 97 -3.26 -2.13 2.46
N GLY A 98 -2.33 -2.48 3.34
CA GLY A 98 -0.90 -2.21 3.22
C GLY A 98 -0.04 -3.46 3.41
N SER A 99 1.18 -3.43 2.86
CA SER A 99 2.24 -4.41 3.13
C SER A 99 3.60 -3.82 2.76
N ASP A 100 4.51 -3.76 3.73
CA ASP A 100 5.92 -3.40 3.55
C ASP A 100 6.72 -4.70 3.56
N SER A 101 7.07 -5.21 2.38
CA SER A 101 7.71 -6.54 2.24
C SER A 101 9.08 -6.63 2.90
N MET A 102 9.74 -5.49 3.12
CA MET A 102 11.13 -5.42 3.60
C MET A 102 11.22 -4.92 5.04
N SER A 103 10.08 -4.63 5.66
CA SER A 103 9.97 -4.25 7.05
C SER A 103 10.67 -5.22 7.99
N THR A 104 11.29 -4.70 9.04
CA THR A 104 11.85 -5.53 10.10
C THR A 104 10.76 -6.17 10.97
N ASP A 105 9.60 -5.52 11.10
CA ASP A 105 8.45 -6.05 11.84
C ASP A 105 7.67 -7.06 10.98
N PRO A 106 7.52 -8.33 11.41
CA PRO A 106 6.75 -9.32 10.67
C PRO A 106 5.29 -8.94 10.43
N ARG A 107 4.70 -8.09 11.27
CA ARG A 107 3.31 -7.63 11.13
C ARG A 107 3.15 -6.63 9.99
N MET A 108 4.19 -5.84 9.72
CA MET A 108 4.23 -4.88 8.60
C MET A 108 4.48 -5.60 7.26
N ARG A 109 5.27 -6.69 7.29
CA ARG A 109 5.44 -7.57 6.11
C ARG A 109 4.15 -8.29 5.73
N ALA A 110 3.36 -8.71 6.71
CA ALA A 110 2.05 -9.26 6.44
C ALA A 110 1.09 -8.18 5.91
N ALA A 111 0.07 -8.60 5.16
CA ALA A 111 -1.03 -7.70 4.79
C ALA A 111 -1.72 -7.18 6.06
N HIS A 112 -1.79 -5.87 6.18
CA HIS A 112 -2.37 -5.15 7.31
C HIS A 112 -3.28 -4.02 6.82
N VAL A 113 -4.00 -3.37 7.72
CA VAL A 113 -4.85 -2.22 7.39
C VAL A 113 -4.17 -0.95 7.90
N ILE A 114 -4.00 0.01 7.00
CA ILE A 114 -3.53 1.35 7.31
C ILE A 114 -4.77 2.21 7.53
N VAL A 115 -4.84 2.92 8.66
CA VAL A 115 -5.90 3.89 8.97
C VAL A 115 -5.27 5.24 9.27
N GLY A 116 -5.61 6.26 8.50
CA GLY A 116 -5.03 7.61 8.60
C GLY A 116 -6.09 8.70 8.63
N ASP A 117 -5.64 9.95 8.71
CA ASP A 117 -6.50 11.14 8.71
C ASP A 117 -6.05 12.21 7.70
N GLU A 118 -5.38 11.79 6.62
CA GLU A 118 -4.63 12.65 5.67
C GLU A 118 -3.47 13.43 6.32
N GLY A 119 -3.20 13.21 7.61
CA GLY A 119 -2.11 13.80 8.38
C GLY A 119 -0.80 13.01 8.30
N SER A 120 0.07 13.19 9.31
CA SER A 120 1.44 12.66 9.28
C SER A 120 1.64 11.33 10.02
N VAL A 121 0.59 10.76 10.63
CA VAL A 121 0.72 9.54 11.44
C VAL A 121 -0.42 8.59 11.14
N ASP A 122 -0.07 7.45 10.55
CA ASP A 122 -1.00 6.36 10.31
C ASP A 122 -1.00 5.32 11.43
N ALA A 123 -2.16 4.71 11.65
CA ALA A 123 -2.33 3.53 12.48
C ALA A 123 -2.24 2.27 11.61
N TYR A 124 -1.31 1.38 11.96
CA TYR A 124 -1.12 0.09 11.30
C TYR A 124 -1.79 -1.01 12.12
N LEU A 125 -2.85 -1.61 11.58
CA LEU A 125 -3.73 -2.54 12.26
C LEU A 125 -3.58 -3.95 11.68
N THR A 126 -3.48 -4.95 12.55
CA THR A 126 -3.70 -6.34 12.13
C THR A 126 -5.16 -6.52 11.67
N PRO A 127 -5.49 -7.58 10.90
CA PRO A 127 -6.87 -7.83 10.48
C PRO A 127 -7.88 -7.89 11.65
N ASP A 128 -7.51 -8.47 12.79
CA ASP A 128 -8.38 -8.54 13.97
C ASP A 128 -8.57 -7.18 14.65
N MET A 129 -7.51 -6.37 14.72
CA MET A 129 -7.59 -4.99 15.20
C MET A 129 -8.48 -4.17 14.29
N ALA A 130 -8.29 -4.26 12.97
CA ALA A 130 -9.11 -3.58 11.98
C ALA A 130 -10.59 -3.97 12.08
N ARG A 131 -10.89 -5.27 12.31
CA ARG A 131 -12.27 -5.73 12.54
C ARG A 131 -12.87 -5.14 13.81
N THR A 132 -12.08 -5.03 14.88
CA THR A 132 -12.51 -4.43 16.14
C THR A 132 -12.78 -2.93 15.96
N THR A 133 -11.84 -2.20 15.36
CA THR A 133 -12.00 -0.78 15.02
C THR A 133 -13.23 -0.55 14.15
N ALA A 134 -13.46 -1.37 13.13
CA ALA A 134 -14.64 -1.27 12.27
C ALA A 134 -15.97 -1.46 13.05
N ASN A 135 -15.99 -2.34 14.05
CA ASN A 135 -17.18 -2.50 14.90
C ASN A 135 -17.42 -1.27 15.78
N ASP A 136 -16.36 -0.66 16.31
CA ASP A 136 -16.50 0.55 17.14
C ASP A 136 -16.91 1.76 16.31
N LEU A 137 -16.41 1.89 15.07
CA LEU A 137 -16.87 2.91 14.12
C LEU A 137 -18.34 2.76 13.76
N ARG A 138 -18.86 1.52 13.64
CA ARG A 138 -20.31 1.29 13.45
C ARG A 138 -21.12 1.76 14.65
N LYS A 139 -20.68 1.47 15.87
CA LYS A 139 -21.35 1.95 17.10
C LYS A 139 -21.37 3.48 17.15
N LEU A 140 -20.28 4.12 16.71
CA LEU A 140 -20.21 5.58 16.62
C LEU A 140 -21.22 6.10 15.59
N ALA A 141 -21.32 5.49 14.41
CA ALA A 141 -22.30 5.86 13.40
C ALA A 141 -23.75 5.76 13.95
N ASP A 142 -24.10 4.65 14.61
CA ASP A 142 -25.42 4.48 15.24
C ASP A 142 -25.73 5.59 16.25
N LYS A 143 -24.72 6.00 17.03
CA LYS A 143 -24.86 7.08 18.02
C LYS A 143 -24.95 8.47 17.38
N LEU A 144 -24.27 8.71 16.28
CA LEU A 144 -24.42 9.94 15.50
C LEU A 144 -25.83 10.06 14.91
N ASP A 145 -26.41 8.97 14.41
CA ASP A 145 -27.78 8.94 13.93
C ASP A 145 -28.80 9.22 15.04
N GLU A 146 -28.59 8.65 16.24
CA GLU A 146 -29.39 8.95 17.42
C GLU A 146 -29.31 10.43 17.82
N ALA A 147 -28.10 11.01 17.82
CA ALA A 147 -27.88 12.42 18.10
C ALA A 147 -28.57 13.32 17.05
N ALA A 148 -28.47 12.97 15.76
CA ALA A 148 -29.12 13.71 14.68
C ALA A 148 -30.65 13.69 14.81
N ARG A 149 -31.26 12.55 15.16
CA ARG A 149 -32.71 12.47 15.44
C ARG A 149 -33.10 13.35 16.62
N THR A 150 -32.35 13.28 17.71
CA THR A 150 -32.58 14.11 18.92
C THR A 150 -32.52 15.60 18.57
N ALA A 151 -31.49 16.03 17.84
CA ALA A 151 -31.34 17.41 17.41
C ALA A 151 -32.54 17.89 16.57
N ARG A 152 -33.00 17.07 15.61
CA ARG A 152 -34.19 17.39 14.80
C ARG A 152 -35.45 17.56 15.65
N LEU A 153 -35.69 16.66 16.60
CA LEU A 153 -36.86 16.73 17.49
C LEU A 153 -36.86 18.02 18.33
N HIS A 154 -35.69 18.42 18.87
CA HIS A 154 -35.59 19.67 19.61
C HIS A 154 -35.80 20.92 18.74
N ASN A 155 -35.34 20.90 17.50
CA ASN A 155 -35.48 22.03 16.58
C ASN A 155 -36.93 22.21 16.08
N GLN A 156 -37.75 21.15 16.04
CA GLN A 156 -39.16 21.24 15.65
C GLN A 156 -40.00 22.16 16.56
N HIS A 157 -39.60 22.37 17.81
CA HIS A 157 -40.29 23.28 18.72
C HIS A 157 -39.93 24.76 18.50
N VAL A 158 -38.78 25.03 17.87
CA VAL A 158 -38.31 26.41 17.63
C VAL A 158 -39.08 27.06 16.48
N GLU A 159 -39.50 26.29 15.48
CA GLU A 159 -40.26 26.81 14.33
C GLU A 159 -41.75 27.02 14.61
N ALA A 160 -42.30 26.49 15.72
CA ALA A 160 -43.71 26.64 16.09
C ALA A 160 -44.03 27.91 16.90
N VAL A 161 -43.02 28.70 17.26
CA VAL A 161 -43.13 29.91 18.11
C VAL A 161 -42.67 31.18 17.38
N ALA A 162 -42.19 31.06 16.14
CA ALA A 162 -41.86 32.17 15.23
C ALA A 162 -42.99 32.37 14.21
#